data_AF-A0A951D204-F1
#
_entry.id   AF-A0A951D204-F1
#
_cell.length_a   1.000
_cell.length_b   1.000
_cell.length_c   1.000
_cell.angle_alpha   90.00
_cell.angle_beta   90.00
_cell.angle_gamma   90.00
#
_symmetry.space_group_name_H-M   'P 1'
#
loop_
_entity.id
_entity.type
_entity.pdbx_description
1 polymer ?
#
loop_
_entity_poly.entity_id
_entity_poly.type
_entity_poly.pdbx_seq_one_letter_code
_entity_poly.pdbx_strand_id
1 'polypeptide(L)' 'MAQNFIGCDRDQSFLLPPDLRDWLPEGHLAWFVLDAVAGMNLSEFYGAYRADGVGRRAYDPAMVA' A
#
# COMPACT_ATOMS: atom_id res chain seq x y z
N MET A 1 -1.92 8.57 19.07
CA MET A 1 -1.32 9.16 17.86
C MET A 1 -1.24 8.05 16.82
N ALA A 2 -1.40 8.35 15.54
CA ALA A 2 -1.43 7.33 14.49
C ALA A 2 0.00 7.04 13.99
N GLN A 3 0.26 5.80 13.59
CA GLN A 3 1.51 5.40 12.94
C GLN A 3 1.72 6.19 11.64
N ASN A 4 2.98 6.52 11.33
CA ASN A 4 3.31 7.43 10.23
C ASN A 4 3.76 6.67 8.97
N PHE A 5 2.80 6.18 8.19
CA PHE A 5 3.05 5.42 6.96
C PHE A 5 2.86 6.24 5.68
N ILE A 6 3.57 5.84 4.62
CA ILE A 6 3.36 6.22 3.23
C ILE A 6 2.43 5.16 2.63
N GLY A 7 1.15 5.51 2.50
CA GLY A 7 0.18 4.72 1.76
C GLY A 7 0.34 4.91 0.25
N CYS A 8 -0.25 4.01 -0.52
CA CYS A 8 -0.42 4.13 -1.96
C CYS A 8 -1.91 3.98 -2.28
N ASP A 9 -2.49 5.05 -2.81
CA ASP A 9 -3.79 5.00 -3.44
C ASP A 9 -3.58 4.63 -4.92
N ARG A 10 -4.03 3.44 -5.30
CA ARG A 10 -3.89 2.90 -6.66
C ARG A 10 -5.00 3.39 -7.60
N ASP A 11 -6.07 3.94 -7.03
CA ASP A 11 -7.18 4.53 -7.77
C ASP A 11 -7.00 6.05 -7.95
N GLN A 12 -5.96 6.62 -7.32
CA GLN A 12 -5.60 8.02 -7.44
C GLN A 12 -5.34 8.39 -8.90
N SER A 13 -6.26 9.17 -9.48
CA SER A 13 -6.11 9.71 -10.82
C SER A 13 -5.02 10.79 -10.85
N PHE A 14 -4.17 10.74 -11.87
CA PHE A 14 -3.20 11.79 -12.15
C PHE A 14 -3.82 12.91 -12.99
N LEU A 15 -3.32 14.15 -12.82
CA LEU A 15 -3.76 15.32 -13.60
C LEU A 15 -3.48 15.16 -15.10
N LEU A 16 -2.47 14.36 -15.46
CA LEU A 16 -2.10 13.97 -16.82
C LEU A 16 -1.84 12.46 -16.81
N PRO A 17 -2.07 11.74 -17.93
CA PRO A 17 -1.82 10.30 -18.00
C PRO A 17 -0.35 10.01 -17.68
N PRO A 18 -0.06 8.97 -16.87
CA PRO A 18 -0.66 7.63 -16.99
C PRO A 18 -1.69 7.25 -15.90
N ASP A 19 -2.73 6.48 -16.26
CA ASP A 19 -3.50 5.67 -15.32
C ASP A 19 -2.77 4.32 -15.12
N LEU A 20 -2.68 3.85 -13.88
CA LEU A 20 -2.09 2.54 -13.57
C LEU A 20 -2.83 1.39 -14.27
N ARG A 21 -4.14 1.53 -14.47
CA ARG A 21 -5.00 0.55 -15.14
C ARG A 21 -4.71 0.43 -16.63
N ASP A 22 -4.15 1.47 -17.26
CA ASP A 22 -3.68 1.39 -18.65
C ASP A 22 -2.47 0.46 -18.79
N TRP A 23 -1.70 0.29 -17.70
CA TRP A 23 -0.49 -0.54 -17.69
C TRP A 23 -0.74 -1.96 -17.18
N LEU A 24 -1.74 -2.12 -16.31
CA LEU A 24 -2.10 -3.38 -15.67
C LEU A 24 -3.56 -3.74 -16.01
N PRO A 25 -3.80 -4.48 -17.10
CA PRO A 25 -5.14 -4.95 -17.46
C PRO A 25 -5.81 -5.71 -16.29
N GLU A 26 -7.15 -5.75 -16.28
CA GLU A 26 -7.95 -6.33 -15.17
C GLU A 26 -7.56 -7.76 -14.79
N GLY A 27 -7.05 -8.57 -15.72
CA GLY A 27 -6.62 -9.95 -15.48
C GLY A 27 -5.15 -10.10 -15.03
N HIS A 28 -4.43 -9.02 -14.77
CA HIS A 28 -3.00 -9.09 -14.44
C HIS A 28 -2.77 -9.66 -13.02
N LEU A 29 -1.77 -10.54 -12.87
CA LEU A 29 -1.43 -11.22 -11.61
C LEU A 29 -1.20 -10.25 -10.44
N ALA A 30 -0.74 -9.03 -10.72
CA ALA A 30 -0.53 -8.01 -9.70
C ALA A 30 -1.81 -7.73 -8.89
N TRP A 31 -2.99 -7.71 -9.52
CA TRP A 31 -4.26 -7.51 -8.81
C TRP A 31 -4.55 -8.66 -7.84
N PHE A 32 -4.28 -9.89 -8.25
CA PHE A 32 -4.41 -11.06 -7.37
C PHE A 32 -3.46 -11.00 -6.17
N VAL A 33 -2.22 -10.55 -6.36
CA VAL A 33 -1.27 -10.37 -5.25
C VAL A 33 -1.79 -9.33 -4.26
N LEU A 34 -2.35 -8.22 -4.74
CA LEU A 34 -2.93 -7.18 -3.90
C LEU A 34 -4.13 -7.71 -3.09
N ASP A 35 -5.03 -8.45 -3.74
CA ASP A 35 -6.17 -9.08 -3.07
C ASP A 35 -5.72 -10.11 -2.02
N ALA A 36 -4.68 -10.88 -2.33
CA ALA A 36 -4.12 -11.85 -1.39
C ALA A 36 -3.53 -11.14 -0.15
N VAL A 37 -2.74 -10.08 -0.34
CA VAL A 37 -2.16 -9.28 0.76
C VAL A 37 -3.27 -8.61 1.59
N ALA A 38 -4.34 -8.12 0.95
CA ALA A 38 -5.49 -7.54 1.65
C ALA A 38 -6.21 -8.55 2.57
N GLY A 39 -6.12 -9.85 2.28
CA GLY A 39 -6.64 -10.92 3.13
C GLY A 39 -5.68 -11.40 4.24
N MET A 40 -4.44 -10.90 4.29
CA MET A 40 -3.43 -11.34 5.27
C MET A 40 -3.50 -10.52 6.56
N ASN A 41 -3.18 -11.17 7.69
CA ASN A 41 -3.00 -10.45 8.95
C ASN A 41 -1.59 -9.85 9.02
N LEU A 42 -1.50 -8.51 8.88
CA LEU A 42 -0.25 -7.76 8.95
C LEU A 42 0.00 -7.11 10.33
N SER A 43 -0.75 -7.47 11.37
CA SER A 43 -0.69 -6.82 12.70
C SER A 43 0.71 -6.78 13.29
N GLU A 44 1.50 -7.85 13.14
CA GLU A 44 2.88 -7.92 13.63
C GLU A 44 3.81 -6.95 12.91
N PHE A 45 3.64 -6.77 11.59
CA PHE A 45 4.42 -5.80 10.83
C PHE A 45 4.12 -4.37 11.29
N TYR A 46 2.84 -4.04 11.49
CA TYR A 46 2.46 -2.75 12.06
C TYR A 46 2.99 -2.58 13.50
N GLY A 47 2.89 -3.62 14.33
CA GLY A 47 3.37 -3.60 15.72
C GLY A 47 4.88 -3.39 15.88
N ALA A 48 5.67 -3.73 14.85
CA ALA A 48 7.11 -3.46 14.83
C ALA A 48 7.45 -1.97 14.64
N TYR A 49 6.52 -1.14 14.15
CA TYR A 49 6.74 0.30 13.96
C TYR A 49 6.35 1.12 15.18
N ARG A 50 6.97 2.30 15.31
CA ARG A 50 6.66 3.23 16.40
C ARG A 50 5.24 3.78 16.27
N ALA A 51 4.46 3.63 17.33
CA ALA A 51 3.08 4.13 17.41
C ALA A 51 2.97 5.65 17.63
N ASP A 52 4.07 6.34 17.96
CA ASP A 52 4.09 7.79 18.20
C ASP A 52 4.13 8.62 16.92
N GLY A 53 4.38 8.00 15.76
CA GLY A 53 4.40 8.67 14.46
C GLY A 53 5.59 9.61 14.24
N VAL A 54 6.58 9.57 15.14
CA VAL A 54 7.72 10.49 15.12
C VAL A 54 8.84 9.96 14.22
N GLY A 55 9.34 10.81 13.33
CA GLY A 55 10.47 10.52 12.44
C GLY A 55 10.06 10.37 10.98
N ARG A 56 10.92 9.71 10.19
CA ARG A 56 10.68 9.50 8.76
C ARG A 56 9.52 8.51 8.57
N ARG A 57 8.63 8.83 7.62
CA ARG A 57 7.52 7.96 7.23
C ARG A 57 8.07 6.62 6.70
N ALA A 58 7.53 5.51 7.20
CA ALA A 58 7.80 4.18 6.66
C ALA A 58 6.82 3.87 5.50
N TYR A 59 7.14 2.94 4.60
CA TYR A 59 6.13 2.43 3.68
C TYR A 59 5.12 1.58 4.43
N ASP A 60 3.86 1.60 4.00
CA ASP A 60 2.84 0.71 4.54
C ASP A 60 3.27 -0.76 4.36
N PRO A 61 3.26 -1.60 5.41
CA PRO A 61 3.47 -3.04 5.30
C PRO A 61 2.73 -3.70 4.14
N ALA A 62 1.49 -3.31 3.83
CA ALA A 62 0.73 -3.83 2.71
C ALA A 62 1.30 -3.47 1.32
N MET A 63 2.25 -2.52 1.25
CA MET A 63 2.98 -2.15 0.04
C MET A 63 4.26 -2.94 -0.20
N VAL A 64 4.81 -3.55 0.85
CA VAL A 64 6.12 -4.22 0.83
C VAL A 64 6.05 -5.72 1.15
N ALA A 65 4.84 -6.23 1.42
CA ALA A 65 4.55 -7.64 1.66
C ALA A 65 4.70 -8.50 0.40
#